data_AF-A0A2A5KLE1-F1
#
_entry.id   AF-A0A2A5KLE1-F1
#
_cell.length_a   1.000
_cell.length_b   1.000
_cell.length_c   1.000
_cell.angle_alpha   90.00
_cell.angle_beta   90.00
_cell.angle_gamma   90.00
#
_symmetry.space_group_name_H-M   'P 1'
#
loop_
_entity.id
_entity.type
_entity.pdbx_description
1 polymer ?
#
loop_
_entity_poly.entity_id
_entity_poly.type
_entity_poly.pdbx_seq_one_letter_code
_entity_poly.pdbx_strand_id
1 'polypeptide(L)'
;MARPKLGDSESKRLQMVITEDELRAIGQWQHENGVPSKSEAIRRLVQIGLRATRALPTITADVAEVLDMTSAAIEIPEEVFAETSVGAEADQYKVDREIASRLFDAVNFAFNRQIEAQDNLFHLLVEIAQFTNNKEFADAVRLADEEATSEVPNEAVLQAIGASREVQIKYWRKRRDEIRAKREERK
;
A
#
# COMPACT_ATOMS: atom_id res chain seq x y z
N MET A 1 44.27 -7.86 -11.30
CA MET A 1 43.34 -7.93 -10.16
C MET A 1 41.94 -8.21 -10.71
N ALA A 2 41.31 -9.30 -10.27
CA ALA A 2 39.98 -9.68 -10.73
C ALA A 2 38.95 -8.64 -10.29
N ARG A 3 38.13 -8.17 -11.22
CA ARG A 3 37.10 -7.16 -10.95
C ARG A 3 35.98 -7.81 -10.13
N PRO A 4 35.53 -7.21 -9.01
CA PRO A 4 34.43 -7.77 -8.22
C PRO A 4 33.20 -7.97 -9.09
N LYS A 5 32.61 -9.18 -9.06
CA LYS A 5 31.32 -9.46 -9.68
C LYS A 5 30.24 -8.74 -8.86
N LEU A 6 29.35 -8.02 -9.55
CA LEU A 6 28.26 -7.26 -8.92
C LEU A 6 26.93 -8.04 -8.89
N GLY A 7 26.99 -9.33 -9.23
CA GLY A 7 25.89 -10.28 -9.38
C GLY A 7 26.37 -11.50 -10.17
N ASP A 8 25.45 -12.39 -10.56
CA ASP A 8 25.79 -13.62 -11.31
C ASP A 8 26.23 -13.35 -12.75
N SER A 9 25.75 -12.25 -13.33
CA SER A 9 26.07 -11.82 -14.70
C SER A 9 27.22 -10.81 -14.78
N GLU A 10 27.82 -10.71 -15.97
CA GLU A 10 28.89 -9.75 -16.23
C GLU A 10 28.40 -8.29 -16.15
N SER A 11 29.11 -7.46 -15.39
CA SER A 11 28.82 -6.04 -15.23
C SER A 11 29.09 -5.25 -16.51
N LYS A 12 28.04 -4.70 -17.13
CA LYS A 12 28.15 -3.80 -18.29
C LYS A 12 28.22 -2.34 -17.85
N ARG A 13 28.98 -1.51 -18.60
CA ARG A 13 29.03 -0.06 -18.40
C ARG A 13 27.92 0.59 -19.23
N LEU A 14 27.14 1.45 -18.61
CA LEU A 14 26.12 2.29 -19.25
C LEU A 14 26.60 3.74 -19.25
N GLN A 15 26.57 4.39 -20.41
CA GLN A 15 26.71 5.85 -20.52
C GLN A 15 25.31 6.43 -20.75
N MET A 16 24.95 7.44 -19.97
CA MET A 16 23.63 8.07 -20.00
C MET A 16 23.79 9.58 -19.88
N VAL A 17 22.99 10.33 -20.62
CA VAL A 17 22.82 11.77 -20.44
C VAL A 17 21.65 11.97 -19.47
N ILE A 18 21.89 12.71 -18.40
CA ILE A 18 20.94 12.98 -17.33
C ILE A 18 21.13 14.44 -16.89
N THR A 19 20.06 15.09 -16.44
CA THR A 19 20.11 16.49 -16.00
C THR A 19 20.83 16.62 -14.65
N GLU A 20 21.30 17.83 -14.36
CA GLU A 20 21.94 18.14 -13.07
C GLU A 20 20.96 17.95 -11.88
N ASP A 21 19.68 18.29 -12.08
CA ASP A 21 18.67 18.16 -11.04
C ASP A 21 18.37 16.70 -10.71
N GLU A 22 18.29 15.83 -11.73
CA GLU A 22 18.14 14.39 -11.51
C GLU A 22 19.39 13.79 -10.83
N LEU A 23 20.59 14.21 -11.24
CA LEU A 23 21.83 13.75 -10.60
C LEU A 23 21.90 14.18 -9.13
N ARG A 24 21.42 15.40 -8.82
CA ARG A 24 21.28 15.90 -7.46
C ARG A 24 20.27 15.09 -6.67
N ALA A 25 19.10 14.80 -7.23
CA ALA A 25 18.07 13.98 -6.59
C ALA A 25 18.59 12.57 -6.25
N ILE A 26 19.31 11.92 -7.17
CA ILE A 26 19.97 10.63 -6.91
C ILE A 26 21.01 10.76 -5.79
N GLY A 27 21.79 11.85 -5.78
CA GLY A 27 22.77 12.11 -4.73
C GLY A 27 22.14 12.35 -3.35
N GLN A 28 21.01 13.05 -3.31
CA GLN A 28 20.25 13.27 -2.09
C GLN A 28 19.69 11.95 -1.56
N TRP A 29 19.00 11.19 -2.42
CA TRP A 29 18.46 9.88 -2.05
C TRP A 29 19.57 8.93 -1.57
N GLN A 30 20.73 8.92 -2.24
CA GLN A 30 21.90 8.15 -1.82
C GLN A 30 22.31 8.50 -0.38
N HIS A 31 22.37 9.80 -0.05
CA HIS A 31 22.79 10.27 1.27
C HIS A 31 21.76 9.93 2.35
N GLU A 32 20.48 10.20 2.09
CA GLU A 32 19.36 9.93 3.01
C GLU A 32 19.26 8.43 3.37
N ASN A 33 19.60 7.55 2.42
CA ASN A 33 19.53 6.10 2.60
C ASN A 33 20.89 5.45 2.90
N GLY A 34 21.95 6.24 3.15
CA GLY A 34 23.27 5.72 3.53
C GLY A 34 23.93 4.82 2.47
N VAL A 35 23.61 5.02 1.19
CA VAL A 35 24.08 4.15 0.10
C VAL A 35 25.53 4.50 -0.28
N PRO A 36 26.47 3.54 -0.37
CA PRO A 36 27.90 3.82 -0.52
C PRO A 36 28.28 4.59 -1.78
N SER A 37 27.57 4.37 -2.89
CA SER A 37 27.92 4.96 -4.19
C SER A 37 26.70 5.36 -5.02
N LYS A 38 26.89 6.34 -5.92
CA LYS A 38 25.86 6.75 -6.89
C LYS A 38 25.45 5.60 -7.81
N SER A 39 26.41 4.78 -8.26
CA SER A 39 26.11 3.62 -9.11
C SER A 39 25.22 2.60 -8.40
N GLU A 40 25.42 2.41 -7.10
CA GLU A 40 24.56 1.53 -6.30
C GLU A 40 23.19 2.16 -6.05
N ALA A 41 23.13 3.46 -5.77
CA ALA A 41 21.87 4.18 -5.64
C ALA A 41 21.02 4.06 -6.91
N ILE A 42 21.63 4.23 -8.09
CA ILE A 42 20.95 4.03 -9.37
C ILE A 42 20.42 2.60 -9.50
N ARG A 43 21.18 1.57 -9.14
CA ARG A 43 20.71 0.18 -9.21
C ARG A 43 19.54 -0.08 -8.27
N ARG A 44 19.60 0.44 -7.05
CA ARG A 44 18.51 0.33 -6.06
C ARG A 44 17.25 1.03 -6.57
N LEU A 45 17.38 2.25 -7.09
CA LEU A 45 16.26 2.99 -7.69
C LEU A 45 15.65 2.27 -8.89
N VAL A 46 16.48 1.65 -9.74
CA VAL A 46 16.00 0.81 -10.85
C VAL A 46 15.21 -0.39 -10.32
N GLN A 47 15.71 -1.10 -9.30
CA GLN A 47 15.01 -2.24 -8.70
C GLN A 47 13.67 -1.82 -8.08
N ILE A 48 13.65 -0.70 -7.35
CA ILE A 48 12.42 -0.11 -6.80
C ILE A 48 11.43 0.20 -7.93
N GLY A 49 11.89 0.85 -9.01
CA GLY A 49 11.06 1.19 -10.16
C GLY A 49 10.46 -0.03 -10.86
N LEU A 50 11.26 -1.09 -11.06
CA LEU A 50 10.80 -2.34 -11.67
C LEU A 50 9.72 -3.03 -10.83
N ARG A 51 9.91 -3.10 -9.50
CA ARG A 51 8.95 -3.71 -8.58
C ARG A 51 7.67 -2.90 -8.48
N ALA A 52 7.78 -1.57 -8.37
CA ALA A 52 6.63 -0.68 -8.38
C ALA A 52 5.84 -0.79 -9.69
N THR A 53 6.51 -0.82 -10.84
CA THR A 53 5.85 -0.96 -12.15
C THR A 53 5.12 -2.30 -12.29
N ARG A 54 5.66 -3.36 -11.69
CA ARG A 54 5.02 -4.68 -11.65
C ARG A 54 3.77 -4.69 -10.75
N ALA A 55 3.86 -4.11 -9.55
CA ALA A 55 2.83 -4.28 -8.52
C ALA A 55 1.73 -3.20 -8.54
N LEU A 56 2.07 -1.94 -8.86
CA LEU A 56 1.14 -0.82 -8.76
C LEU A 56 -0.14 -0.98 -9.59
N PRO A 57 -0.12 -1.50 -10.85
CA PRO A 57 -1.35 -1.66 -11.61
C PRO A 57 -2.40 -2.51 -10.89
N THR A 58 -1.98 -3.64 -10.31
CA THR A 58 -2.88 -4.51 -9.53
C THR A 58 -3.36 -3.81 -8.27
N ILE A 59 -2.46 -3.20 -7.49
CA ILE A 59 -2.84 -2.46 -6.27
C ILE A 59 -3.84 -1.35 -6.60
N THR A 60 -3.65 -0.62 -7.70
CA THR A 60 -4.58 0.44 -8.11
C THR A 60 -5.95 -0.10 -8.52
N ALA A 61 -5.99 -1.26 -9.18
CA ALA A 61 -7.24 -1.93 -9.53
C ALA A 61 -7.97 -2.42 -8.28
N ASP A 62 -7.25 -3.02 -7.32
CA ASP A 62 -7.81 -3.48 -6.06
C ASP A 62 -8.43 -2.33 -5.25
N VAL A 63 -7.73 -1.19 -5.17
CA VAL A 63 -8.25 0.00 -4.50
C VAL A 63 -9.47 0.57 -5.22
N ALA A 64 -9.45 0.61 -6.56
CA ALA A 64 -10.61 1.06 -7.32
C ALA A 64 -11.84 0.18 -7.07
N GLU A 65 -11.66 -1.14 -7.05
CA GLU A 65 -12.74 -2.09 -6.75
C GLU A 65 -13.34 -1.87 -5.35
N VAL A 66 -12.50 -1.66 -4.34
CA VAL A 66 -12.97 -1.34 -2.97
C VAL A 66 -13.80 -0.05 -2.96
N LEU A 67 -13.37 0.97 -3.71
CA LEU A 67 -14.10 2.23 -3.82
C LEU A 67 -15.44 2.05 -4.54
N ASP A 68 -15.47 1.26 -5.61
CA ASP A 68 -16.70 0.95 -6.35
C ASP A 68 -17.69 0.18 -5.47
N MET A 69 -17.23 -0.82 -4.71
CA MET A 69 -18.05 -1.56 -3.74
C MET A 69 -18.61 -0.62 -2.66
N THR A 70 -17.77 0.27 -2.14
CA THR A 70 -18.18 1.24 -1.11
C THR A 70 -19.17 2.25 -1.67
N SER A 71 -19.00 2.68 -2.93
CA SER A 71 -19.92 3.59 -3.61
C SER A 71 -21.27 2.92 -3.85
N ALA A 72 -21.28 1.66 -4.33
CA ALA A 72 -22.52 0.91 -4.52
C ALA A 72 -23.31 0.74 -3.22
N ALA A 73 -22.61 0.62 -2.08
CA ALA A 73 -23.27 0.53 -0.78
C ALA A 73 -24.09 1.79 -0.41
N ILE A 74 -23.79 2.95 -0.99
CA ILE A 74 -24.53 4.20 -0.75
C ILE A 74 -25.91 4.16 -1.39
N GLU A 75 -26.08 3.41 -2.48
CA GLU A 75 -27.33 3.30 -3.25
C GLU A 75 -28.33 2.30 -2.61
N ILE A 76 -27.86 1.42 -1.72
CA ILE A 76 -28.66 0.36 -1.08
C ILE A 76 -29.97 0.87 -0.46
N PRO A 77 -30.00 1.99 0.29
CA PRO A 77 -31.26 2.51 0.80
C PRO A 77 -32.27 2.81 -0.31
N GLU A 78 -31.85 3.48 -1.38
CA GLU A 78 -32.72 3.84 -2.50
C GLU A 78 -33.23 2.61 -3.26
N GLU A 79 -32.37 1.61 -3.47
CA GLU A 79 -32.75 0.33 -4.08
C GLU A 79 -33.81 -0.41 -3.25
N VAL A 80 -33.61 -0.52 -1.93
CA VAL A 80 -34.59 -1.19 -1.06
C VAL A 80 -35.92 -0.43 -1.02
N PHE A 81 -35.88 0.90 -1.00
CA PHE A 81 -37.10 1.70 -1.10
C PHE A 81 -37.80 1.44 -2.44
N ALA A 82 -37.10 1.44 -3.57
CA ALA A 82 -37.68 1.19 -4.88
C ALA A 82 -38.31 -0.21 -4.99
N GLU A 83 -37.65 -1.24 -4.44
CA GLU A 83 -38.16 -2.62 -4.39
C GLU A 83 -39.41 -2.75 -3.51
N THR A 84 -39.43 -2.06 -2.36
CA THR A 84 -40.53 -2.18 -1.39
C THR A 84 -41.74 -1.30 -1.73
N SER A 85 -41.53 -0.23 -2.51
CA SER A 85 -42.58 0.69 -2.99
C SER A 85 -43.58 0.06 -3.97
N VAL A 86 -43.32 -1.15 -4.47
CA VAL A 86 -44.18 -1.86 -5.43
C VAL A 86 -45.44 -2.44 -4.76
N GLY A 87 -45.55 -2.40 -3.43
CA GLY A 87 -46.74 -2.81 -2.67
C GLY A 87 -47.14 -1.78 -1.62
N ALA A 88 -48.44 -1.47 -1.54
CA ALA A 88 -49.03 -0.52 -0.59
C ALA A 88 -48.55 -0.73 0.87
N GLU A 89 -48.28 0.38 1.57
CA GLU A 89 -47.84 0.46 2.98
C GLU A 89 -46.71 -0.51 3.35
N ALA A 90 -45.50 -0.19 2.90
CA ALA A 90 -44.29 -0.84 3.38
C ALA A 90 -44.16 -0.68 4.91
N ASP A 91 -44.10 -1.79 5.63
CA ASP A 91 -43.76 -1.82 7.05
C ASP A 91 -42.35 -1.26 7.24
N GLN A 92 -42.24 -0.04 7.77
CA GLN A 92 -40.98 0.68 7.94
C GLN A 92 -39.93 -0.17 8.67
N TYR A 93 -40.35 -0.98 9.65
CA TYR A 93 -39.42 -1.85 10.38
C TYR A 93 -38.78 -2.91 9.47
N LYS A 94 -39.52 -3.44 8.50
CA LYS A 94 -38.98 -4.41 7.53
C LYS A 94 -38.03 -3.74 6.54
N VAL A 95 -38.35 -2.54 6.08
CA VAL A 95 -37.49 -1.74 5.20
C VAL A 95 -36.18 -1.41 5.91
N ASP A 96 -36.23 -0.88 7.12
CA ASP A 96 -35.05 -0.53 7.90
C ASP A 96 -34.17 -1.76 8.18
N ARG A 97 -34.80 -2.91 8.49
CA ARG A 97 -34.09 -4.16 8.71
C ARG A 97 -33.38 -4.67 7.45
N GLU A 98 -34.03 -4.56 6.29
CA GLU A 98 -33.45 -4.99 5.01
C GLU A 98 -32.28 -4.09 4.61
N ILE A 99 -32.44 -2.76 4.72
CA ILE A 99 -31.37 -1.78 4.50
C ILE A 99 -30.18 -2.10 5.41
N ALA A 100 -30.42 -2.30 6.71
CA ALA A 100 -29.37 -2.61 7.66
C ALA A 100 -28.65 -3.91 7.33
N SER A 101 -29.36 -4.96 6.91
CA SER A 101 -28.77 -6.24 6.52
C SER A 101 -27.88 -6.08 5.27
N ARG A 102 -28.40 -5.45 4.21
CA ARG A 102 -27.65 -5.27 2.96
C ARG A 102 -26.44 -4.36 3.14
N LEU A 103 -26.58 -3.27 3.91
CA LEU A 103 -25.45 -2.40 4.25
C LEU A 103 -24.39 -3.14 5.05
N PHE A 104 -24.79 -3.97 6.02
CA PHE A 104 -23.85 -4.77 6.80
C PHE A 104 -23.04 -5.71 5.91
N ASP A 105 -23.70 -6.42 5.00
CA ASP A 105 -23.03 -7.32 4.05
C ASP A 105 -22.11 -6.55 3.12
N ALA A 106 -22.58 -5.46 2.51
CA ALA A 106 -21.78 -4.64 1.60
C ALA A 106 -20.53 -4.07 2.28
N VAL A 107 -20.66 -3.56 3.51
CA VAL A 107 -19.51 -3.07 4.30
C VAL A 107 -18.54 -4.20 4.62
N ASN A 108 -19.03 -5.39 4.99
CA ASN A 108 -18.15 -6.52 5.28
C ASN A 108 -17.39 -6.99 4.04
N PHE A 109 -18.05 -7.09 2.88
CA PHE A 109 -17.39 -7.46 1.63
C PHE A 109 -16.33 -6.42 1.22
N ALA A 110 -16.69 -5.13 1.27
CA ALA A 110 -15.74 -4.06 0.97
C ALA A 110 -14.55 -4.06 1.93
N PHE A 111 -14.78 -4.31 3.22
CA PHE A 111 -13.71 -4.38 4.22
C PHE A 111 -12.78 -5.57 4.00
N ASN A 112 -13.31 -6.76 3.68
CA ASN A 112 -12.49 -7.93 3.37
C ASN A 112 -11.64 -7.67 2.11
N ARG A 113 -12.24 -7.09 1.06
CA ARG A 113 -11.50 -6.74 -0.16
C ARG A 113 -10.43 -5.68 0.10
N GLN A 114 -10.72 -4.71 0.98
CA GLN A 114 -9.75 -3.71 1.41
C GLN A 114 -8.54 -4.35 2.10
N ILE A 115 -8.75 -5.37 2.93
CA ILE A 115 -7.63 -6.09 3.58
C ILE A 115 -6.74 -6.73 2.53
N GLU A 116 -7.31 -7.42 1.54
CA GLU A 116 -6.54 -8.05 0.46
C GLU A 116 -5.77 -7.01 -0.37
N ALA A 117 -6.42 -5.90 -0.73
CA ALA A 117 -5.77 -4.79 -1.44
C ALA A 117 -4.60 -4.20 -0.63
N GLN A 118 -4.79 -4.09 0.69
CA GLN A 118 -3.77 -3.61 1.61
C GLN A 118 -2.59 -4.58 1.74
N ASP A 119 -2.85 -5.89 1.73
CA ASP A 119 -1.79 -6.90 1.77
C ASP A 119 -0.89 -6.82 0.52
N ASN A 120 -1.47 -6.60 -0.66
CA ASN A 120 -0.70 -6.37 -1.89
C ASN A 120 0.18 -5.12 -1.82
N LEU A 121 -0.32 -4.04 -1.21
CA LEU A 121 0.49 -2.85 -0.94
C LEU A 121 1.62 -3.15 0.06
N PHE A 122 1.33 -3.90 1.11
CA PHE A 122 2.31 -4.25 2.13
C PHE A 122 3.43 -5.13 1.59
N HIS A 123 3.12 -6.10 0.71
CA HIS A 123 4.13 -6.87 -0.03
C HIS A 123 5.09 -5.94 -0.77
N LEU A 124 4.57 -4.99 -1.55
CA LEU A 124 5.40 -4.02 -2.27
C LEU A 124 6.26 -3.17 -1.32
N LEU A 125 5.69 -2.71 -0.20
CA LEU A 125 6.43 -1.90 0.77
C LEU A 125 7.59 -2.67 1.42
N VAL A 126 7.36 -3.94 1.76
CA VAL A 126 8.40 -4.82 2.32
C VAL A 126 9.50 -5.07 1.29
N GLU A 127 9.14 -5.36 0.03
CA GLU A 127 10.12 -5.52 -1.06
C GLU A 127 10.98 -4.26 -1.23
N ILE A 128 10.36 -3.08 -1.28
CA ILE A 128 11.06 -1.79 -1.45
C ILE A 128 11.95 -1.47 -0.25
N ALA A 129 11.47 -1.76 0.96
CA ALA A 129 12.20 -1.49 2.21
C ALA A 129 13.56 -2.22 2.25
N GLN A 130 13.70 -3.36 1.56
CA GLN A 130 14.99 -4.05 1.49
C GLN A 130 16.06 -3.18 0.81
N PHE A 131 15.69 -2.32 -0.13
CA PHE A 131 16.62 -1.43 -0.85
C PHE A 131 17.00 -0.17 -0.07
N THR A 132 16.31 0.14 1.02
CA THR A 132 16.66 1.27 1.91
C THR A 132 17.34 0.80 3.19
N ASN A 133 16.99 -0.40 3.68
CA ASN A 133 17.40 -0.86 5.01
C ASN A 133 18.63 -1.79 5.00
N ASN A 134 19.00 -2.37 3.86
CA ASN A 134 20.15 -3.26 3.77
C ASN A 134 21.40 -2.54 3.26
N LYS A 135 22.56 -2.85 3.87
CA LYS A 135 23.85 -2.26 3.50
C LYS A 135 24.35 -2.75 2.15
N GLU A 136 24.25 -4.05 1.90
CA GLU A 136 24.76 -4.67 0.68
C GLU A 136 23.65 -4.81 -0.36
N PHE A 137 23.93 -4.39 -1.60
CA PHE A 137 22.96 -4.47 -2.69
C PHE A 137 22.53 -5.91 -3.01
N ALA A 138 23.47 -6.87 -2.95
CA ALA A 138 23.17 -8.27 -3.24
C ALA A 138 22.18 -8.84 -2.22
N ASP A 139 22.36 -8.54 -0.94
CA ASP A 139 21.44 -8.96 0.12
C ASP A 139 20.08 -8.27 -0.02
N ALA A 140 20.06 -6.98 -0.37
CA ALA A 140 18.82 -6.25 -0.65
C ALA A 140 17.99 -6.91 -1.76
N VAL A 141 18.64 -7.32 -2.86
CA VAL A 141 17.97 -8.02 -3.96
C VAL A 141 17.46 -9.39 -3.51
N ARG A 142 18.31 -10.20 -2.87
CA ARG A 142 17.93 -11.54 -2.39
C ARG A 142 16.74 -11.48 -1.45
N LEU A 143 16.79 -10.60 -0.44
CA LEU A 143 15.70 -10.43 0.51
C LEU A 143 14.43 -9.92 -0.18
N ALA A 144 14.54 -8.96 -1.11
CA ALA A 144 13.37 -8.49 -1.85
C ALA A 144 12.73 -9.59 -2.72
N ASP A 145 13.54 -10.49 -3.30
CA ASP A 145 13.03 -11.63 -4.06
C ASP A 145 12.38 -12.69 -3.17
N GLU A 146 12.94 -12.94 -1.99
CA GLU A 146 12.30 -13.80 -0.97
C GLU A 146 10.93 -13.27 -0.57
N GLU A 147 10.86 -11.97 -0.26
CA GLU A 147 9.61 -11.28 0.11
C GLU A 147 8.59 -11.29 -1.04
N ALA A 148 9.03 -11.12 -2.29
CA ALA A 148 8.16 -11.19 -3.47
C ALA A 148 7.50 -12.58 -3.67
N THR A 149 8.07 -13.63 -3.08
CA THR A 149 7.54 -15.00 -3.12
C THR A 149 6.83 -15.42 -1.84
N SER A 150 6.84 -14.58 -0.81
CA SER A 150 6.18 -14.86 0.45
C SER A 150 4.66 -14.84 0.31
N GLU A 151 3.98 -15.72 1.03
CA GLU A 151 2.51 -15.74 1.09
C GLU A 151 1.97 -14.52 1.85
N VAL A 152 2.69 -14.08 2.90
CA VAL A 152 2.31 -12.96 3.75
C VAL A 152 3.43 -11.94 3.86
N PRO A 153 3.11 -10.63 3.94
CA PRO A 153 4.13 -9.60 4.11
C PRO A 153 4.90 -9.78 5.42
N ASN A 154 6.21 -9.51 5.40
CA ASN A 154 7.02 -9.56 6.62
C ASN A 154 6.66 -8.43 7.60
N GLU A 155 5.95 -8.81 8.65
CA GLU A 155 5.43 -7.89 9.68
C GLU A 155 6.56 -7.14 10.42
N ALA A 156 7.72 -7.76 10.65
CA ALA A 156 8.83 -7.08 11.31
C ALA A 156 9.37 -5.92 10.45
N VAL A 157 9.43 -6.11 9.13
CA VAL A 157 9.82 -5.07 8.19
C VAL A 157 8.74 -3.98 8.13
N LEU A 158 7.46 -4.35 8.07
CA LEU A 158 6.35 -3.39 8.11
C LEU A 158 6.36 -2.52 9.38
N GLN A 159 6.62 -3.13 10.53
CA GLN A 159 6.74 -2.40 11.79
C GLN A 159 7.92 -1.43 11.78
N ALA A 160 9.07 -1.87 11.26
CA ALA A 160 10.27 -1.05 11.17
C ALA A 160 10.07 0.19 10.28
N ILE A 161 9.28 0.07 9.19
CA ILE A 161 8.95 1.20 8.30
C ILE A 161 7.67 1.95 8.72
N GLY A 162 7.06 1.59 9.85
CA GLY A 162 5.85 2.23 10.36
C GLY A 162 4.59 1.99 9.52
N ALA A 163 4.60 0.98 8.65
CA ALA A 163 3.49 0.65 7.77
C ALA A 163 2.55 -0.42 8.35
N SER A 164 2.90 -1.07 9.46
CA SER A 164 2.11 -2.20 9.97
C SER A 164 0.70 -1.85 10.43
N ARG A 165 -0.19 -2.85 10.43
CA ARG A 165 -1.60 -2.69 10.81
C ARG A 165 -1.75 -2.21 12.25
N GLU A 166 -0.92 -2.71 13.16
CA GLU A 166 -0.92 -2.28 14.56
C GLU A 166 -0.58 -0.78 14.70
N VAL A 167 0.46 -0.34 14.00
CA VAL A 167 0.90 1.07 14.00
C VAL A 167 -0.20 1.97 13.46
N GLN A 168 -0.86 1.55 12.37
CA GLN A 168 -1.99 2.29 11.79
C GLN A 168 -3.17 2.39 12.75
N ILE A 169 -3.59 1.29 13.38
CA ILE A 169 -4.70 1.29 14.34
C ILE A 169 -4.39 2.23 15.52
N LYS A 170 -3.15 2.19 16.03
CA LYS A 170 -2.71 3.08 17.11
C LYS A 170 -2.80 4.55 16.70
N TYR A 171 -2.36 4.87 15.49
CA TYR A 171 -2.46 6.22 14.92
C TYR A 171 -3.93 6.67 14.81
N TRP A 172 -4.81 5.83 14.25
CA TRP A 172 -6.24 6.13 14.09
C TRP A 172 -6.94 6.38 15.43
N ARG A 173 -6.66 5.56 16.44
CA ARG A 173 -7.21 5.74 17.79
C ARG A 173 -6.79 7.10 18.38
N LYS A 174 -5.49 7.40 18.34
CA LYS A 174 -4.95 8.69 18.80
C LYS A 174 -5.63 9.85 18.07
N ARG A 175 -5.75 9.77 16.75
CA ARG A 175 -6.35 10.84 15.94
C ARG A 175 -7.83 11.06 16.25
N ARG A 176 -8.58 9.98 16.45
CA ARG A 176 -9.99 10.04 16.85
C ARG A 176 -10.15 10.74 18.20
N ASP A 177 -9.30 10.40 19.16
CA ASP A 177 -9.35 10.97 20.51
C ASP A 177 -8.99 12.48 20.48
N GLU A 178 -8.01 12.88 19.65
CA GLU A 178 -7.70 14.30 19.39
C GLU A 178 -8.90 15.08 18.81
N ILE A 179 -9.60 14.50 17.83
CA ILE A 179 -10.77 15.13 17.21
C ILE A 179 -11.90 15.27 18.23
N ARG A 180 -12.09 14.26 19.08
CA ARG A 180 -13.10 14.29 20.15
C ARG A 180 -12.80 15.40 21.15
N ALA A 181 -11.56 15.49 21.64
CA ALA A 181 -11.13 16.55 22.56
C ALA A 181 -11.40 17.95 21.97
N LYS A 182 -11.04 18.18 20.70
CA LYS A 182 -11.30 19.47 20.01
C LYS A 182 -12.79 19.81 19.87
N ARG A 183 -13.67 18.81 19.79
CA ARG A 183 -15.13 19.02 19.74
C ARG A 183 -15.70 19.34 21.12
N GLU A 184 -15.12 18.79 22.17
CA GLU A 184 -15.49 19.06 23.56
C GLU A 184 -15.01 20.46 24.00
N GLU A 185 -13.84 20.92 23.54
CA GLU A 185 -13.32 22.30 23.77
C GLU A 185 -14.12 23.41 23.04
N ARG A 186 -14.90 23.05 22.01
CA ARG A 186 -15.72 24.00 21.22
C ARG A 186 -17.17 24.12 21.73
N LYS A 187 -17.54 23.37 22.77
CA LYS A 187 -18.85 23.43 23.42
C LYS A 187 -18.75 24.24 24.71
#